data_AF-A0A1J3EU83-F1
#
_entry.id   AF-A0A1J3EU83-F1
#
_cell.length_a   1.000
_cell.length_b   1.000
_cell.length_c   1.000
_cell.angle_alpha   90.00
_cell.angle_beta   90.00
_cell.angle_gamma   90.00
#
_symmetry.space_group_name_H-M   'P 1'
#
loop_
_entity.id
_entity.type
_entity.pdbx_description
1 polymer ?
#
loop_
_entity_poly.entity_id
_entity_poly.type
_entity_poly.pdbx_seq_one_letter_code
_entity_poly.pdbx_strand_id
1 'polypeptide(L)'
;LILLITLAASGALLLLLCCCGYVFSLWKWRHKIRSGLTRDKKGTPSRTSRASSGGTRGGEDNNNGGPKLVMFNNKISLAETLEATRQFDEENVLSRGRYGLVFKATFKDGMVLSVRRLMDGASITDATFRNQ
;
A
#
# COMPACT_ATOMS: atom_id res chain seq x y z
N LEU A 1 48.98 12.12 -32.14
CA LEU A 1 48.84 10.99 -31.19
C LEU A 1 48.38 11.46 -29.81
N ILE A 2 49.13 12.33 -29.13
CA ILE A 2 48.83 12.80 -27.76
C ILE A 2 47.43 13.46 -27.65
N LEU A 3 47.07 14.35 -28.58
CA LEU A 3 45.74 15.01 -28.58
C LEU A 3 44.58 14.04 -28.79
N LEU A 4 44.79 12.95 -29.55
CA LEU A 4 43.76 11.92 -29.77
C LEU A 4 43.56 11.07 -28.52
N ILE A 5 44.64 10.78 -27.80
CA ILE A 5 44.60 10.05 -26.52
C ILE A 5 43.87 10.88 -25.47
N THR A 6 44.16 12.19 -25.36
CA THR A 6 43.49 13.07 -24.39
C THR A 6 42.01 13.22 -24.68
N LEU A 7 41.63 13.32 -25.97
CA LEU A 7 40.23 13.41 -26.38
C LEU A 7 39.47 12.12 -26.04
N ALA A 8 40.02 10.96 -26.38
CA ALA A 8 39.42 9.67 -26.05
C ALA A 8 39.29 9.45 -24.53
N ALA A 9 40.32 9.80 -23.75
CA ALA A 9 40.30 9.69 -22.30
C ALA A 9 39.23 10.60 -21.67
N SER A 10 39.09 11.84 -22.17
CA SER A 10 38.06 12.77 -21.69
C SER A 10 36.64 12.29 -21.99
N GLY A 11 36.40 11.72 -23.18
CA GLY A 11 35.11 11.15 -23.55
C GLY A 11 34.73 9.94 -22.70
N ALA A 12 35.68 9.03 -22.46
CA ALA A 12 35.46 7.88 -21.58
C ALA A 12 35.16 8.31 -20.14
N LEU A 13 35.86 9.32 -19.62
CA LEU A 13 35.63 9.86 -18.27
C LEU A 13 34.25 10.51 -18.14
N LEU A 14 33.84 11.31 -19.13
CA LEU A 14 32.53 11.97 -19.13
C LEU A 14 31.38 10.96 -19.23
N LEU A 15 31.51 9.94 -20.09
CA LEU A 15 30.53 8.87 -20.20
C LEU A 15 30.40 8.08 -18.89
N LEU A 16 31.53 7.78 -18.24
CA LEU A 16 31.53 7.09 -16.94
C LEU A 16 30.83 7.92 -15.86
N LEU A 17 31.14 9.22 -15.77
CA LEU A 17 30.46 10.13 -14.82
C LEU A 17 28.96 10.24 -15.10
N CYS A 18 28.56 10.34 -16.37
CA CYS A 18 27.15 10.39 -16.78
C CYS A 18 26.41 9.09 -16.40
N CYS A 19 27.02 7.94 -16.69
CA CYS A 19 26.49 6.62 -16.32
C CYS A 19 26.37 6.45 -14.81
N CYS A 20 27.40 6.80 -14.04
CA CYS A 20 27.38 6.76 -12.58
C CYS A 20 26.31 7.69 -11.99
N GLY A 21 26.17 8.90 -12.52
CA GLY A 21 25.15 9.86 -12.09
C GLY A 21 23.73 9.37 -12.38
N TYR A 22 23.50 8.77 -13.54
CA TYR A 22 22.20 8.19 -13.90
C TYR A 22 21.85 7.00 -13.01
N VAL A 23 22.78 6.06 -12.81
CA VAL A 23 22.60 4.91 -11.92
C VAL A 23 22.36 5.37 -10.48
N PHE A 24 23.13 6.34 -9.97
CA PHE A 24 22.92 6.89 -8.62
C PHE A 24 21.57 7.61 -8.51
N SER A 25 21.16 8.34 -9.53
CA SER A 25 19.84 8.99 -9.57
C SER A 25 18.72 7.97 -9.58
N LEU A 26 18.85 6.89 -10.35
CA LEU A 26 17.91 5.76 -10.34
C LEU A 26 17.91 5.01 -9.00
N TRP A 27 19.08 4.83 -8.36
CA TRP A 27 19.19 4.16 -7.08
C TRP A 27 18.61 5.01 -5.96
N LYS A 28 18.88 6.32 -5.97
CA LYS A 28 18.30 7.30 -5.06
C LYS A 28 16.81 7.48 -5.29
N TRP A 29 16.35 7.46 -6.54
CA TRP A 29 14.92 7.50 -6.87
C TRP A 29 14.22 6.22 -6.41
N ARG A 30 14.76 5.04 -6.70
CA ARG A 30 14.25 3.76 -6.17
C ARG A 30 14.27 3.70 -4.65
N HIS A 31 15.31 4.24 -4.01
CA HIS A 31 15.40 4.36 -2.55
C HIS A 31 14.34 5.34 -2.02
N LYS A 32 14.11 6.47 -2.71
CA LYS A 32 13.10 7.47 -2.33
C LYS A 32 11.67 6.94 -2.51
N ILE A 33 11.41 6.17 -3.57
CA ILE A 33 10.14 5.47 -3.77
C ILE A 33 9.97 4.36 -2.72
N ARG A 34 11.05 3.68 -2.29
CA ARG A 34 11.01 2.71 -1.18
C ARG A 34 10.81 3.36 0.19
N SER A 35 11.30 4.58 0.42
CA SER A 35 11.00 5.33 1.65
C SER A 35 9.54 5.79 1.73
N GLY A 36 8.78 5.72 0.63
CA GLY A 36 7.33 5.94 0.61
C GLY A 36 6.51 4.67 0.93
N LEU A 37 7.13 3.48 0.96
CA LEU A 37 6.42 2.21 1.17
C LEU A 37 6.64 1.59 2.57
N THR A 38 7.56 2.12 3.39
CA THR A 38 7.68 1.71 4.81
C THR A 38 8.22 2.84 5.70
N ARG A 39 7.31 3.60 6.32
CA ARG A 39 7.50 4.32 7.60
C ARG A 39 6.13 4.82 8.08
N ASP A 40 5.15 3.92 8.22
CA ASP A 40 4.93 3.31 9.54
C ASP A 40 5.21 1.80 9.59
N LYS A 41 6.28 1.45 10.28
CA LYS A 41 6.49 0.12 10.83
C LYS A 41 6.68 0.31 12.34
N LYS A 42 5.60 0.53 13.06
CA LYS A 42 5.56 0.25 14.49
C LYS A 42 5.28 -1.25 14.63
N GLY A 43 6.18 -1.91 15.35
CA GLY A 43 6.24 -3.36 15.46
C GLY A 43 4.91 -3.99 15.86
N THR A 44 4.66 -5.15 15.29
CA THR A 44 3.66 -6.13 15.73
C THR A 44 3.76 -6.33 17.25
N PRO A 45 2.70 -6.04 18.03
CA PRO A 45 2.49 -6.73 19.28
C PRO A 45 1.86 -8.09 18.98
N SER A 46 2.45 -9.08 19.62
CA SER A 46 1.94 -10.42 19.90
C SER A 46 0.42 -10.58 19.76
N ARG A 47 0.06 -11.61 19.01
CA ARG A 47 -1.20 -12.36 19.14
C ARG A 47 -1.56 -12.51 20.62
N THR A 48 -2.57 -11.79 21.09
CA THR A 48 -3.29 -12.17 22.30
C THR A 48 -4.72 -12.48 21.88
N SER A 49 -4.99 -13.77 21.68
CA SER A 49 -6.34 -14.29 21.63
C SER A 49 -6.97 -14.07 23.01
N ARG A 50 -7.83 -13.06 23.15
CA ARG A 50 -8.81 -13.01 24.24
C ARG A 50 -10.20 -13.01 23.65
N ALA A 51 -10.90 -14.08 23.98
CA ALA A 51 -12.32 -14.25 23.75
C ALA A 51 -13.08 -13.05 24.31
N SER A 52 -13.98 -12.51 23.50
CA SER A 52 -14.92 -11.46 23.84
C SER A 52 -15.93 -11.96 24.87
N SER A 53 -15.88 -11.42 26.09
CA SER A 53 -17.05 -11.26 26.96
C SER A 53 -17.48 -9.80 26.92
N GLY A 54 -18.78 -9.58 26.79
CA GLY A 54 -19.39 -8.28 26.49
C GLY A 54 -19.24 -7.22 27.59
N GLY A 55 -19.50 -5.97 27.20
CA GLY A 55 -19.61 -4.86 28.13
C GLY A 55 -19.71 -3.51 27.42
N THR A 56 -20.89 -2.90 27.48
CA THR A 56 -21.20 -1.53 27.07
C THR A 56 -20.64 -0.48 28.05
N ARG A 57 -20.38 0.73 27.52
CA ARG A 57 -20.33 2.06 28.19
C ARG A 57 -19.14 2.37 29.11
N GLY A 58 -18.64 3.60 28.98
CA GLY A 58 -17.79 4.27 29.97
C GLY A 58 -16.51 4.81 29.34
N GLY A 59 -16.33 6.13 29.40
CA GLY A 59 -15.14 6.80 28.89
C GLY A 59 -13.91 6.53 29.74
N GLU A 60 -12.75 6.61 29.11
CA GLU A 60 -11.46 6.83 29.76
C GLU A 60 -10.54 7.48 28.73
N ASP A 61 -10.25 8.76 28.98
CA ASP A 61 -9.11 9.47 28.40
C ASP A 61 -7.83 8.76 28.84
N ASN A 62 -7.35 7.85 28.01
CA ASN A 62 -6.01 7.32 28.17
C ASN A 62 -5.18 7.76 26.97
N ASN A 63 -4.25 8.69 27.25
CA ASN A 63 -3.31 9.32 26.32
C ASN A 63 -2.28 8.30 25.78
N ASN A 64 -2.77 7.32 25.03
CA ASN A 64 -1.93 6.46 24.21
C ASN A 64 -2.51 6.49 22.81
N GLY A 65 -2.09 7.52 22.05
CA GLY A 65 -2.54 7.85 20.68
C GLY A 65 -2.14 6.81 19.63
N GLY A 66 -2.44 5.54 19.88
CA GLY A 66 -2.45 4.51 18.86
C GLY A 66 -3.63 4.74 17.92
N PRO A 67 -3.49 4.39 16.63
CA PRO A 67 -4.61 4.48 15.70
C PRO A 67 -5.77 3.63 16.23
N LYS A 68 -6.88 4.31 16.57
CA LYS A 68 -8.11 3.67 16.98
C LYS A 68 -8.62 2.86 15.80
N LEU A 69 -8.57 1.53 15.92
CA LEU A 69 -9.21 0.65 14.94
C LEU A 69 -10.71 0.96 14.96
N VAL A 70 -11.21 1.54 13.87
CA VAL A 70 -12.64 1.73 13.67
C VAL A 70 -13.19 0.37 13.25
N MET A 71 -13.85 -0.30 14.19
CA MET A 71 -14.62 -1.50 13.86
C MET A 71 -15.89 -1.06 13.15
N PHE A 72 -16.07 -1.48 11.90
CA PHE A 72 -17.32 -1.27 11.19
C PHE A 72 -18.34 -2.30 11.69
N ASN A 73 -19.28 -1.85 12.51
CA ASN A 73 -20.36 -2.71 12.99
C ASN A 73 -21.47 -2.93 11.96
N ASN A 74 -21.48 -2.16 10.87
CA ASN A 74 -22.49 -2.27 9.84
C ASN A 74 -22.06 -3.25 8.73
N LYS A 75 -23.00 -4.06 8.24
CA LYS A 75 -22.74 -4.99 7.14
C LYS A 75 -22.67 -4.19 5.84
N ILE A 76 -21.55 -4.28 5.13
CA ILE A 76 -21.39 -3.67 3.81
C ILE A 76 -21.94 -4.64 2.76
N SER A 77 -22.92 -4.21 1.98
CA SER A 77 -23.49 -5.03 0.90
C SER A 77 -22.69 -4.91 -0.40
N LEU A 78 -22.84 -5.92 -1.27
CA LEU A 78 -22.25 -5.92 -2.62
C LEU A 78 -22.80 -4.74 -3.44
N ALA A 79 -24.11 -4.49 -3.38
CA ALA A 79 -24.76 -3.40 -4.12
C ALA A 79 -24.18 -2.03 -3.76
N GLU A 80 -24.02 -1.74 -2.47
CA GLU A 80 -23.39 -0.50 -2.00
C GLU A 80 -21.93 -0.40 -2.45
N THR A 81 -21.21 -1.52 -2.42
CA THR A 81 -19.81 -1.59 -2.87
C THR A 81 -19.68 -1.31 -4.36
N LEU A 82 -20.60 -1.81 -5.19
CA LEU A 82 -20.64 -1.53 -6.63
C LEU A 82 -20.87 -0.04 -6.88
N GLU A 83 -21.83 0.56 -6.20
CA GLU A 83 -22.09 2.00 -6.33
C GLU A 83 -20.89 2.83 -5.87
N ALA A 84 -20.32 2.48 -4.71
CA ALA A 84 -19.18 3.19 -4.12
C ALA A 84 -17.88 3.09 -4.95
N THR A 85 -17.74 2.04 -5.77
CA THR A 85 -16.58 1.82 -6.65
C THR A 85 -16.86 2.15 -8.13
N ARG A 86 -18.05 2.69 -8.45
CA ARG A 86 -18.51 2.93 -9.83
C ARG A 86 -18.42 1.67 -10.70
N GLN A 87 -18.93 0.56 -10.18
CA GLN A 87 -18.91 -0.76 -10.83
C GLN A 87 -17.48 -1.28 -11.05
N PHE A 88 -16.58 -1.05 -10.08
CA PHE A 88 -15.16 -1.40 -10.19
C PHE A 88 -14.45 -0.74 -11.38
N ASP A 89 -14.69 0.56 -11.55
CA ASP A 89 -14.04 1.35 -12.61
C ASP A 89 -12.51 1.36 -12.47
N GLU A 90 -11.81 1.34 -13.59
CA GLU A 90 -10.34 1.36 -13.68
C GLU A 90 -9.75 2.63 -13.06
N GLU A 91 -10.47 3.76 -13.10
CA GLU A 91 -10.05 5.01 -12.45
C GLU A 91 -9.93 4.88 -10.91
N ASN A 92 -10.66 3.94 -10.31
CA ASN A 92 -10.67 3.72 -8.87
C ASN A 92 -9.63 2.69 -8.41
N VAL A 93 -8.82 2.12 -9.32
CA VAL A 93 -7.80 1.12 -8.97
C VAL A 93 -6.67 1.77 -8.17
N LEU A 94 -6.54 1.34 -6.91
CA LEU A 94 -5.46 1.71 -6.00
C LEU A 94 -4.24 0.80 -6.16
N SER A 95 -4.45 -0.50 -6.39
CA SER A 95 -3.36 -1.45 -6.59
C SER A 95 -3.78 -2.70 -7.36
N ARG A 96 -2.79 -3.33 -8.01
CA ARG A 96 -2.93 -4.62 -8.69
C ARG A 96 -2.03 -5.65 -8.01
N GLY A 97 -2.58 -6.79 -7.64
CA GLY A 97 -1.83 -7.84 -6.94
C GLY A 97 -2.30 -9.25 -7.28
N ARG A 98 -1.58 -10.25 -6.73
CA ARG A 98 -1.85 -11.68 -6.96
C ARG A 98 -3.29 -12.11 -6.64
N TYR A 99 -3.92 -11.46 -5.65
CA TYR A 99 -5.27 -11.81 -5.21
C TYR A 99 -6.36 -10.96 -5.84
N GLY A 100 -6.00 -10.06 -6.76
CA GLY A 100 -6.93 -9.23 -7.51
C GLY A 100 -6.61 -7.76 -7.42
N LEU A 101 -7.62 -6.94 -7.68
CA LEU A 101 -7.53 -5.50 -7.74
C LEU A 101 -8.06 -4.89 -6.45
N VAL A 102 -7.40 -3.85 -5.96
CA VAL A 102 -7.90 -3.05 -4.83
C VAL A 102 -8.40 -1.72 -5.38
N PHE A 103 -9.64 -1.38 -5.04
CA PHE A 103 -10.32 -0.18 -5.48
C PHE A 103 -10.55 0.79 -4.33
N LYS A 104 -10.58 2.08 -4.64
CA LYS A 104 -11.13 3.10 -3.77
C LYS A 104 -12.65 3.03 -3.84
N ALA A 105 -13.29 2.86 -2.70
CA ALA A 105 -14.74 2.90 -2.56
C ALA A 105 -15.13 4.14 -1.75
N THR A 106 -16.02 4.97 -2.30
CA THR A 106 -16.57 6.15 -1.61
C THR A 106 -18.07 5.93 -1.41
N PHE A 107 -18.47 5.63 -0.19
CA PHE A 107 -19.86 5.36 0.18
C PHE A 107 -20.65 6.67 0.35
N LYS A 108 -21.99 6.56 0.30
CA LYS A 108 -22.92 7.70 0.36
C LYS A 108 -22.84 8.49 1.67
N ASP A 109 -22.47 7.82 2.75
CA ASP A 109 -22.25 8.42 4.08
C ASP A 109 -20.90 9.15 4.20
N GLY A 110 -20.12 9.21 3.13
CA GLY A 110 -18.79 9.81 3.11
C GLY A 110 -17.68 8.87 3.59
N MET A 111 -18.01 7.62 3.95
CA MET A 111 -17.00 6.62 4.30
C MET A 111 -16.16 6.26 3.07
N VAL A 112 -14.82 6.26 3.24
CA VAL A 112 -13.90 5.87 2.17
C VAL A 112 -13.16 4.61 2.59
N LEU A 113 -13.29 3.55 1.82
CA LEU A 113 -12.64 2.25 2.08
C LEU A 113 -11.79 1.81 0.90
N SER A 114 -10.82 0.92 1.18
CA SER A 114 -10.16 0.11 0.15
C SER A 114 -10.88 -1.24 0.03
N VAL A 115 -11.41 -1.56 -1.14
CA VAL A 115 -12.12 -2.82 -1.39
C VAL A 115 -11.30 -3.68 -2.33
N ARG A 116 -10.98 -4.91 -1.93
CA ARG A 116 -10.31 -5.89 -2.80
C ARG A 116 -11.33 -6.75 -3.52
N ARG A 117 -11.36 -6.67 -4.85
CA ARG A 117 -12.10 -7.62 -5.69
C ARG A 117 -11.19 -8.81 -6.00
N LEU A 118 -11.61 -9.99 -5.59
CA LEU A 118 -10.93 -11.24 -5.93
C LEU A 118 -11.15 -11.57 -7.41
N MET A 119 -10.18 -12.24 -8.02
CA MET A 119 -10.29 -12.71 -9.40
C MET A 119 -11.30 -13.85 -9.47
N ASP A 120 -12.07 -13.93 -10.55
CA ASP A 120 -12.92 -15.09 -10.80
C ASP A 120 -12.02 -16.34 -10.93
N GLY A 121 -12.29 -17.37 -10.12
CA GLY A 121 -11.47 -18.58 -10.07
C GLY A 121 -10.22 -18.50 -9.19
N ALA A 122 -9.95 -17.38 -8.50
CA ALA A 122 -8.91 -17.34 -7.50
C ALA A 122 -9.27 -18.24 -6.30
N SER A 123 -8.63 -19.41 -6.21
CA SER A 123 -8.75 -20.30 -5.05
C SER A 123 -7.98 -19.71 -3.86
N ILE A 124 -8.53 -18.68 -3.24
CA ILE A 124 -8.05 -18.21 -1.93
C ILE A 124 -8.72 -19.07 -0.86
N THR A 125 -7.93 -19.63 0.05
CA THR A 125 -8.47 -20.33 1.21
C THR A 125 -9.02 -19.32 2.21
N ASP A 126 -10.08 -19.67 2.94
CA ASP A 126 -10.65 -18.84 4.01
C ASP A 126 -9.59 -18.36 5.02
N ALA A 127 -8.63 -19.23 5.34
CA ALA A 127 -7.52 -18.89 6.22
C ALA A 127 -6.61 -17.80 5.62
N THR A 128 -6.37 -17.83 4.31
CA THR A 128 -5.57 -16.81 3.62
C THR A 128 -6.33 -15.49 3.53
N PHE A 129 -7.64 -15.54 3.30
CA PHE A 129 -8.48 -14.35 3.27
C PHE A 129 -8.54 -13.63 4.63
N ARG A 130 -8.69 -14.38 5.73
CA ARG A 130 -8.78 -13.81 7.10
C ARG A 130 -7.47 -13.26 7.64
N ASN A 131 -6.33 -13.68 7.09
CA ASN A 131 -5.00 -13.27 7.55
C ASN A 131 -4.39 -12.10 6.73
N GLN A 132 -5.12 -11.59 5.73
CA GLN A 132 -4.74 -10.40 4.96
C GLN A 132 -5.31 -9.13 5.59
#